data_AF-A0A016CKX0-F1
#
_entry.id   AF-A0A016CKX0-F1
#
_cell.length_a   1.000
_cell.length_b   1.000
_cell.length_c   1.000
_cell.angle_alpha   90.00
_cell.angle_beta   90.00
_cell.angle_gamma   90.00
#
_symmetry.space_group_name_H-M   'P 1'
#
loop_
_entity.id
_entity.type
_entity.pdbx_description
1 polymer ?
#
loop_
_entity_poly.entity_id
_entity_poly.type
_entity_poly.pdbx_seq_one_letter_code
_entity_poly.pdbx_strand_id
1 'polypeptide(L)'
;MISMSPEPADEKEVMGKTRFVYLDENAGKTAAPYMSQPLEQGTDYIGEDEEIREENVECLLPLEEMELLRKEQEELDSALPETEVITQAVTVEEFSLVGDVLMRVNGADQDADKRSSAARTLFAIRNTSLFDLFISQVGNEEAVNKLLEENLDEDGNPRPLKKEGKRNNGGVDWRELV
;
A
#
# COMPACT_ATOMS: atom_id res chain seq x y z
N MET A 1 39.12 44.72 15.10
CA MET A 1 37.89 45.53 15.13
C MET A 1 37.59 45.99 13.71
N ILE A 2 36.61 45.37 13.07
CA ILE A 2 35.72 45.99 12.08
C ILE A 2 34.38 45.29 12.33
N SER A 3 33.49 45.97 13.05
CA SER A 3 32.08 45.59 13.12
C SER A 3 31.42 46.22 11.91
N MET A 4 31.09 45.41 10.90
CA MET A 4 30.15 45.80 9.86
C MET A 4 28.81 45.15 10.23
N SER A 5 27.90 45.95 10.74
CA SER A 5 26.48 45.58 10.76
C SER A 5 25.99 45.56 9.32
N PRO A 6 25.36 44.49 8.82
CA PRO A 6 24.68 44.54 7.55
C PRO A 6 23.32 45.23 7.71
N GLU A 7 23.10 46.24 6.88
CA GLU A 7 21.80 46.85 6.61
C GLU A 7 20.78 45.81 6.11
N PRO A 8 19.46 46.05 6.30
CA PRO A 8 18.43 45.14 5.81
C PRO A 8 18.49 45.05 4.28
N ALA A 9 18.73 43.85 3.78
CA ALA A 9 18.63 43.55 2.36
C ALA A 9 17.17 43.73 1.93
N ASP A 10 16.94 44.71 1.04
CA ASP A 10 15.66 45.08 0.44
C ASP A 10 14.81 43.84 0.08
N GLU A 11 13.64 43.76 0.71
CA GLU A 11 12.69 42.64 0.75
C GLU A 11 11.87 42.53 -0.55
N LYS A 12 12.53 42.63 -1.72
CA LYS A 12 11.90 42.18 -2.96
C LYS A 12 12.23 40.71 -3.16
N GLU A 13 11.40 39.90 -2.52
CA GLU A 13 11.35 38.44 -2.55
C GLU A 13 11.00 37.97 -3.98
N VAL A 14 12.01 37.93 -4.84
CA VAL A 14 11.93 37.23 -6.12
C VAL A 14 12.03 35.73 -5.82
N MET A 15 10.96 34.98 -6.11
CA MET A 15 10.96 33.52 -6.04
C MET A 15 12.17 32.98 -6.83
N GLY A 16 13.09 32.30 -6.14
CA GLY A 16 14.31 31.74 -6.74
C GLY A 16 15.65 32.35 -6.27
N LYS A 17 15.64 33.28 -5.30
CA LYS A 17 16.89 33.86 -4.77
C LYS A 17 17.64 32.83 -3.89
N THR A 18 18.83 32.40 -4.33
CA THR A 18 19.67 31.48 -3.58
C THR A 18 20.18 32.13 -2.29
N ARG A 19 19.89 31.50 -1.15
CA ARG A 19 20.50 31.88 0.13
C ARG A 19 21.88 31.26 0.22
N PHE A 20 22.92 32.10 0.23
CA PHE A 20 24.28 31.63 0.48
C PHE A 20 24.41 31.26 1.95
N VAL A 21 24.71 29.99 2.22
CA VAL A 21 25.09 29.50 3.55
C VAL A 21 26.60 29.36 3.53
N TYR A 22 27.30 30.15 4.35
CA TYR A 22 28.73 29.96 4.57
C TYR A 22 28.91 28.82 5.56
N LEU A 23 29.43 27.69 5.08
CA LEU A 23 29.81 26.57 5.93
C LEU A 23 31.07 26.93 6.72
N ASP A 24 31.11 26.55 8.00
CA ASP A 24 32.31 26.65 8.83
C ASP A 24 33.45 25.83 8.21
N GLU A 25 34.72 26.23 8.45
CA GLU A 25 35.93 25.56 7.96
C GLU A 25 36.03 24.07 8.36
N ASN A 26 35.14 23.61 9.26
CA ASN A 26 35.07 22.25 9.76
C ASN A 26 33.81 21.50 9.32
N ALA A 27 33.00 22.06 8.42
CA ALA A 27 31.88 21.33 7.83
C ALA A 27 32.39 20.10 7.07
N GLY A 28 31.97 18.91 7.51
CA GLY A 28 32.45 17.62 6.99
C GLY A 28 33.64 17.02 7.74
N LYS A 29 34.26 17.74 8.69
CA LYS A 29 35.30 17.18 9.59
C LYS A 29 34.66 16.50 10.80
N THR A 30 33.78 15.55 10.56
CA THR A 30 33.28 14.68 11.63
C THR A 30 34.34 13.62 11.90
N ALA A 31 34.80 13.54 13.16
CA ALA A 31 35.70 12.46 13.56
C ALA A 31 35.02 11.11 13.32
N ALA A 32 35.69 10.22 12.59
CA ALA A 32 35.17 8.90 12.32
C ALA A 32 34.95 8.15 13.66
N PRO A 33 33.86 7.38 13.81
CA PRO A 33 33.61 6.61 15.03
C PRO A 33 34.81 5.74 15.39
N TYR A 34 35.08 5.59 16.69
CA TYR A 34 36.27 4.91 17.25
C TYR A 34 36.50 3.47 16.72
N MET A 35 35.48 2.86 16.11
CA MET A 35 35.49 1.50 15.53
C MET A 35 35.10 1.48 14.05
N SER A 36 35.55 2.45 13.25
CA SER A 36 35.39 2.42 11.80
C SER A 36 36.66 1.88 11.14
N GLN A 37 36.53 0.82 10.34
CA GLN A 37 37.57 0.46 9.39
C GLN A 37 37.51 1.45 8.23
N PRO A 38 38.65 1.98 7.75
CA PRO A 38 38.65 2.81 6.55
C PRO A 38 38.14 1.97 5.38
N LEU A 39 37.16 2.50 4.65
CA LEU A 39 36.67 1.87 3.43
C LEU A 39 37.84 1.80 2.43
N GLU A 40 38.09 0.64 1.84
CA GLU A 40 39.09 0.50 0.78
C GLU A 40 38.59 1.22 -0.48
N GLN A 41 38.93 2.50 -0.60
CA GLN A 41 38.61 3.28 -1.78
C GLN A 41 39.47 2.77 -2.94
N GLY A 42 38.85 2.09 -3.90
CA GLY A 42 39.48 1.68 -5.15
C GLY A 42 39.59 0.18 -5.41
N THR A 43 39.14 -0.70 -4.50
CA THR A 43 39.09 -2.16 -4.73
C THR A 43 37.70 -2.67 -5.14
N ASP A 44 36.65 -1.86 -4.93
CA ASP A 44 35.26 -2.20 -5.28
C ASP A 44 34.89 -1.95 -6.75
N TYR A 45 35.77 -1.31 -7.53
CA TYR A 45 35.55 -1.11 -8.97
C TYR A 45 35.94 -2.39 -9.71
N ILE A 46 34.93 -3.19 -10.06
CA ILE A 46 35.07 -4.50 -10.73
C ILE A 46 35.40 -4.35 -12.24
N GLY A 47 35.45 -3.12 -12.74
CA GLY A 47 35.59 -2.79 -14.16
C GLY A 47 34.26 -2.34 -14.77
N GLU A 48 34.34 -1.52 -15.82
CA GLU A 48 33.22 -1.28 -16.72
C GLU A 48 33.01 -2.50 -17.63
N ASP A 49 31.74 -2.86 -17.87
CA ASP A 49 31.40 -3.91 -18.81
C ASP A 49 31.58 -3.38 -20.24
N GLU A 50 32.53 -3.94 -21.00
CA GLU A 50 32.81 -3.52 -22.38
C GLU A 50 31.59 -3.68 -23.32
N GLU A 51 30.60 -4.53 -22.97
CA GLU A 51 29.35 -4.66 -23.74
C GLU A 51 28.40 -3.48 -23.51
N ILE A 52 28.57 -2.75 -22.40
CA ILE A 52 27.73 -1.60 -22.04
C ILE A 52 28.42 -0.30 -22.46
N ARG A 53 28.07 0.18 -23.66
CA ARG A 53 28.46 1.52 -24.14
C ARG A 53 27.97 2.62 -23.18
N GLU A 54 28.80 3.64 -22.95
CA GLU A 54 28.53 4.79 -22.06
C GLU A 54 27.18 5.47 -22.35
N GLU A 55 26.81 5.57 -23.64
CA GLU A 55 25.53 6.12 -24.10
C GLU A 55 24.28 5.30 -23.73
N ASN A 56 24.45 4.04 -23.29
CA ASN A 56 23.37 3.26 -22.69
C ASN A 56 23.13 3.62 -21.21
N VAL A 57 24.12 4.23 -20.56
CA VAL A 57 24.14 4.50 -19.12
C VAL A 57 23.84 5.97 -18.85
N GLU A 58 24.38 6.86 -19.68
CA GLU A 58 24.16 8.29 -19.57
C GLU A 58 22.89 8.72 -20.34
N CYS A 59 21.97 9.36 -19.63
CA CYS A 59 20.82 10.01 -20.24
C CYS A 59 21.26 11.29 -20.97
N LEU A 60 21.79 11.15 -22.20
CA LEU A 60 22.25 12.24 -23.05
C LEU A 60 21.17 12.80 -24.00
N LEU A 61 19.90 12.63 -23.64
CA LEU A 61 18.81 13.18 -24.44
C LEU A 61 18.82 14.72 -24.37
N PRO A 62 18.64 15.42 -25.50
CA PRO A 62 18.40 16.86 -25.52
C PRO A 62 17.25 17.25 -24.57
N LEU A 63 17.30 18.47 -24.01
CA LEU A 63 16.26 18.96 -23.09
C LEU A 63 14.84 18.91 -23.69
N GLU A 64 14.72 19.18 -25.00
CA GLU A 64 13.45 19.12 -25.73
C GLU A 64 12.88 17.69 -25.77
N GLU A 65 13.73 16.68 -25.97
CA GLU A 65 13.33 15.28 -25.96
C GLU A 65 12.95 14.81 -24.56
N MET A 66 13.67 15.27 -23.52
CA MET A 66 13.31 14.97 -22.13
C MET A 66 11.97 15.60 -21.73
N GLU A 67 11.67 16.81 -22.20
CA GLU A 67 10.39 17.47 -21.94
C GLU A 67 9.22 16.75 -22.63
N LEU A 68 9.43 16.30 -23.87
CA LEU A 68 8.47 15.46 -24.61
C LEU A 68 8.16 14.17 -23.86
N LEU A 69 9.19 13.42 -23.44
CA LEU A 69 9.03 12.17 -22.70
C LEU A 69 8.34 12.38 -21.35
N ARG A 70 8.66 13.46 -20.63
CA ARG A 70 7.99 13.80 -19.38
C ARG A 70 6.50 14.04 -19.59
N LYS A 71 6.14 14.75 -20.66
CA LYS A 71 4.74 15.04 -20.99
C LYS A 71 3.98 13.77 -21.37
N GLU A 72 4.59 12.89 -22.15
CA GLU A 72 4.02 11.57 -22.49
C GLU A 72 3.80 10.73 -21.24
N GLN A 73 4.78 10.69 -20.32
CA GLN A 73 4.65 9.99 -19.05
C GLN A 73 3.51 10.58 -18.19
N GLU A 74 3.39 11.91 -18.12
CA GLU A 74 2.30 12.57 -17.39
C GLU A 74 0.92 12.24 -17.99
N GLU A 75 0.82 12.16 -19.32
CA GLU A 75 -0.40 11.73 -20.00
C GLU A 75 -0.75 10.26 -19.66
N LEU A 76 0.23 9.37 -19.70
CA LEU A 76 0.06 7.96 -19.32
C LEU A 76 -0.32 7.80 -17.85
N ASP A 77 0.36 8.50 -16.95
CA ASP A 77 0.08 8.48 -15.51
C ASP A 77 -1.31 9.06 -15.22
N SER A 78 -1.75 10.09 -15.95
CA SER A 78 -3.11 10.64 -15.83
C SER A 78 -4.19 9.69 -16.35
N ALA A 79 -3.84 8.78 -17.25
CA ALA A 79 -4.74 7.75 -17.78
C ALA A 79 -4.83 6.52 -16.86
N LEU A 80 -3.93 6.39 -15.88
CA LEU A 80 -4.03 5.35 -14.88
C LEU A 80 -5.19 5.68 -13.92
N PRO A 81 -6.11 4.73 -13.67
CA PRO A 81 -7.13 4.94 -12.66
C PRO A 81 -6.47 5.13 -11.29
N GLU A 82 -7.05 6.00 -10.46
CA GLU A 82 -6.64 6.11 -9.06
C GLU A 82 -6.72 4.72 -8.39
N THR A 83 -5.62 4.25 -7.83
CA THR A 83 -5.58 2.94 -7.18
C THR A 83 -6.19 3.04 -5.80
N GLU A 84 -7.26 2.29 -5.55
CA GLU A 84 -7.89 2.22 -4.24
C GLU A 84 -7.06 1.35 -3.29
N VAL A 85 -6.86 1.83 -2.07
CA VAL A 85 -6.07 1.11 -1.06
C VAL A 85 -6.95 0.05 -0.40
N ILE A 86 -6.63 -1.23 -0.63
CA ILE A 86 -7.26 -2.35 0.07
C ILE A 86 -6.52 -2.60 1.38
N THR A 87 -7.26 -2.72 2.49
CA THR A 87 -6.67 -2.95 3.83
C THR A 87 -6.06 -4.34 3.99
N GLN A 88 -6.51 -5.31 3.18
CA GLN A 88 -6.12 -6.70 3.25
C GLN A 88 -5.98 -7.29 1.84
N ALA A 89 -4.97 -8.15 1.63
CA ALA A 89 -4.84 -8.89 0.38
C ALA A 89 -6.02 -9.85 0.19
N VAL A 90 -6.64 -9.83 -1.00
CA VAL A 90 -7.75 -10.69 -1.40
C VAL A 90 -7.37 -11.42 -2.68
N THR A 91 -7.68 -12.71 -2.75
CA THR A 91 -7.42 -13.58 -3.90
C THR A 91 -8.63 -13.66 -4.84
N VAL A 92 -8.39 -14.07 -6.10
CA VAL A 92 -9.46 -14.24 -7.10
C VAL A 92 -10.48 -15.30 -6.68
N GLU A 93 -10.03 -16.36 -6.00
CA GLU A 93 -10.91 -17.43 -5.49
C GLU A 93 -11.88 -16.90 -4.42
N GLU A 94 -11.40 -16.02 -3.54
CA GLU A 94 -12.24 -15.36 -2.53
C GLU A 94 -13.30 -14.45 -3.18
N PHE A 95 -12.96 -13.74 -4.26
CA PHE A 95 -13.95 -12.98 -5.04
C PHE A 95 -14.97 -13.88 -5.74
N SER A 96 -14.53 -15.01 -6.31
CA SER A 96 -15.44 -15.98 -6.91
C SER A 96 -16.43 -16.51 -5.88
N LEU A 97 -15.96 -16.77 -4.65
CA LEU A 97 -16.80 -17.24 -3.55
C LEU A 97 -17.88 -16.23 -3.16
N VAL A 98 -17.56 -14.93 -3.17
CA VAL A 98 -18.55 -13.86 -2.96
C VAL A 98 -19.65 -13.94 -4.01
N GLY A 99 -19.27 -14.06 -5.29
CA GLY A 99 -20.21 -14.24 -6.40
C GLY A 99 -21.10 -15.47 -6.20
N ASP A 100 -20.50 -16.61 -5.86
CA ASP A 100 -21.21 -17.87 -5.65
C ASP A 100 -22.22 -17.78 -4.49
N VAL A 101 -21.84 -17.13 -3.38
CA VAL A 101 -22.72 -16.93 -2.21
C VAL A 101 -23.88 -15.98 -2.54
N LEU A 102 -23.62 -14.85 -3.19
CA LEU A 102 -24.66 -13.87 -3.55
C LEU A 102 -25.63 -14.44 -4.59
N MET A 103 -25.11 -15.17 -5.58
CA MET A 103 -25.90 -15.77 -6.66
C MET A 103 -26.47 -17.15 -6.30
N ARG A 104 -26.21 -17.65 -5.09
CA ARG A 104 -26.65 -18.97 -4.59
C ARG A 104 -26.23 -20.13 -5.50
N VAL A 105 -25.05 -20.01 -6.09
CA VAL A 105 -24.46 -21.02 -6.96
C VAL A 105 -24.01 -22.19 -6.10
N ASN A 106 -24.33 -23.41 -6.53
CA ASN A 106 -23.91 -24.65 -5.86
C ASN A 106 -24.29 -24.73 -4.35
N GLY A 107 -25.30 -23.98 -3.90
CA GLY A 107 -25.70 -23.92 -2.49
C GLY A 107 -24.67 -23.26 -1.56
N ALA A 108 -23.78 -22.42 -2.09
CA ALA A 108 -22.75 -21.73 -1.31
C ALA A 108 -23.36 -20.83 -0.21
N ASP A 109 -24.59 -20.35 -0.40
CA ASP A 109 -25.34 -19.56 0.58
C ASP A 109 -25.78 -20.34 1.83
N GLN A 110 -25.75 -21.67 1.80
CA GLN A 110 -26.14 -22.50 2.96
C GLN A 110 -24.95 -22.81 3.86
N ASP A 111 -23.76 -22.86 3.28
CA ASP A 111 -22.51 -23.15 3.96
C ASP A 111 -22.08 -21.94 4.80
N ALA A 112 -21.97 -22.15 6.11
CA ALA A 112 -21.65 -21.08 7.05
C ALA A 112 -20.19 -20.59 6.90
N ASP A 113 -19.27 -21.50 6.58
CA ASP A 113 -17.86 -21.16 6.42
C ASP A 113 -17.66 -20.35 5.13
N LYS A 114 -18.34 -20.75 4.05
CA LYS A 114 -18.33 -20.01 2.77
C LYS A 114 -18.95 -18.62 2.90
N ARG A 115 -20.08 -18.51 3.59
CA ARG A 115 -20.72 -17.21 3.88
C ARG A 115 -19.84 -16.31 4.72
N SER A 116 -19.22 -16.85 5.77
CA SER A 116 -18.31 -16.09 6.62
C SER A 116 -17.09 -15.61 5.83
N SER A 117 -16.51 -16.49 5.00
CA SER A 117 -15.38 -16.13 4.14
C SER A 117 -15.76 -15.05 3.12
N ALA A 118 -16.89 -15.20 2.43
CA ALA A 118 -17.40 -14.19 1.49
C ALA A 118 -17.68 -12.84 2.17
N ALA A 119 -18.26 -12.86 3.38
CA ALA A 119 -18.49 -11.65 4.16
C ALA A 119 -17.17 -10.94 4.51
N ARG A 120 -16.13 -11.68 4.93
CA ARG A 120 -14.80 -11.09 5.22
C ARG A 120 -14.18 -10.46 3.99
N THR A 121 -14.31 -11.11 2.84
CA THR A 121 -13.85 -10.56 1.56
C THR A 121 -14.57 -9.26 1.21
N LEU A 122 -15.90 -9.23 1.30
CA LEU A 122 -16.70 -8.02 1.08
C LEU A 122 -16.33 -6.89 2.05
N PHE A 123 -16.07 -7.22 3.31
CA PHE A 123 -15.63 -6.25 4.32
C PHE A 123 -14.24 -5.67 4.00
N ALA A 124 -13.29 -6.50 3.55
CA ALA A 124 -11.94 -6.08 3.19
C ALA A 124 -11.94 -5.07 2.03
N ILE A 125 -12.88 -5.22 1.09
CA ILE A 125 -12.99 -4.36 -0.09
C ILE A 125 -14.01 -3.23 0.08
N ARG A 126 -14.63 -3.05 1.25
CA ARG A 126 -15.77 -2.13 1.45
C ARG A 126 -15.53 -0.67 1.06
N ASN A 127 -14.27 -0.24 1.04
CA ASN A 127 -13.84 1.11 0.69
C ASN A 127 -13.32 1.20 -0.76
N THR A 128 -13.78 0.32 -1.64
CA THR A 128 -13.35 0.22 -3.05
C THR A 128 -14.56 0.22 -3.98
N SER A 129 -14.39 0.71 -5.20
CA SER A 129 -15.34 0.64 -6.32
C SER A 129 -15.77 -0.80 -6.66
N LEU A 130 -14.97 -1.81 -6.31
CA LEU A 130 -15.35 -3.22 -6.46
C LEU A 130 -16.50 -3.60 -5.52
N PHE A 131 -16.60 -2.99 -4.34
CA PHE A 131 -17.73 -3.20 -3.44
C PHE A 131 -19.02 -2.60 -4.03
N ASP A 132 -18.92 -1.40 -4.61
CA ASP A 132 -20.05 -0.76 -5.30
C ASP A 132 -20.55 -1.61 -6.47
N LEU A 133 -19.66 -2.30 -7.20
CA LEU A 133 -20.05 -3.25 -8.25
C LEU A 133 -20.95 -4.36 -7.70
N PHE A 134 -20.64 -4.92 -6.53
CA PHE A 134 -21.46 -5.96 -5.91
C PHE A 134 -22.83 -5.42 -5.46
N ILE A 135 -22.89 -4.21 -4.92
CA ILE A 135 -24.14 -3.58 -4.45
C ILE A 135 -25.02 -3.12 -5.62
N SER A 136 -24.42 -2.61 -6.69
CA SER A 136 -25.12 -2.01 -7.84
C SER A 136 -26.05 -2.99 -8.58
N GLN A 137 -25.84 -4.30 -8.41
CA GLN A 137 -26.70 -5.30 -9.01
C GLN A 137 -28.04 -5.40 -8.27
N VAL A 138 -29.14 -5.44 -9.05
CA VAL A 138 -30.51 -5.45 -8.51
C VAL A 138 -30.71 -6.65 -7.58
N GLY A 139 -31.02 -6.36 -6.31
CA GLY A 139 -31.27 -7.35 -5.27
C GLY A 139 -30.03 -7.80 -4.48
N ASN A 140 -28.82 -7.43 -4.91
CA ASN A 140 -27.60 -7.75 -4.18
C ASN A 140 -27.35 -6.83 -3.00
N GLU A 141 -27.81 -5.57 -3.03
CA GLU A 141 -27.64 -4.64 -1.90
C GLU A 141 -28.17 -5.22 -0.57
N GLU A 142 -29.42 -5.71 -0.57
CA GLU A 142 -30.01 -6.33 0.61
C GLU A 142 -29.31 -7.64 0.99
N ALA A 143 -28.89 -8.43 0.00
CA ALA A 143 -28.17 -9.68 0.22
C ALA A 143 -26.78 -9.47 0.83
N VAL A 144 -26.04 -8.45 0.37
CA VAL A 144 -24.72 -8.06 0.86
C VAL A 144 -24.83 -7.54 2.30
N ASN A 145 -25.77 -6.61 2.55
CA ASN A 145 -25.97 -6.06 3.90
C ASN A 145 -26.36 -7.18 4.89
N LYS A 146 -27.30 -8.04 4.52
CA LYS A 146 -27.69 -9.18 5.34
C LYS A 146 -26.52 -10.15 5.58
N LEU A 147 -25.72 -10.43 4.56
CA LEU A 147 -24.57 -11.33 4.68
C LEU A 147 -23.52 -10.77 5.64
N LEU A 148 -23.23 -9.47 5.57
CA LEU A 148 -22.31 -8.79 6.47
C LEU A 148 -22.84 -8.78 7.92
N GLU A 149 -24.09 -8.39 8.13
CA GLU A 149 -24.70 -8.32 9.47
C GLU A 149 -24.77 -9.69 10.17
N GLU A 150 -25.12 -10.75 9.42
CA GLU A 150 -25.26 -12.10 9.96
C GLU A 150 -23.90 -12.74 10.32
N ASN A 151 -22.83 -12.42 9.57
CA ASN A 151 -21.55 -13.10 9.68
C ASN A 151 -20.47 -12.30 10.41
N LEU A 152 -20.53 -10.96 10.42
CA LEU A 152 -19.46 -10.11 10.95
C LEU A 152 -19.97 -9.12 12.00
N ASP A 153 -19.09 -8.79 12.96
CA ASP A 153 -19.26 -7.64 13.85
C ASP A 153 -18.81 -6.32 13.20
N GLU A 154 -18.99 -5.20 13.91
CA GLU A 154 -18.66 -3.84 13.42
C GLU A 154 -17.17 -3.70 13.02
N ASP A 155 -16.30 -4.51 13.63
CA ASP A 155 -14.85 -4.53 13.40
C ASP A 155 -14.44 -5.50 12.28
N GLY A 156 -15.39 -6.25 11.69
CA GLY A 156 -15.13 -7.21 10.62
C GLY A 156 -14.68 -8.60 11.09
N ASN A 157 -14.83 -8.91 12.38
CA ASN A 157 -14.53 -10.23 12.92
C ASN A 157 -15.72 -11.17 12.77
N PRO A 158 -15.48 -12.48 12.53
CA PRO A 158 -16.55 -13.45 12.39
C PRO A 158 -17.34 -13.61 13.69
N ARG A 159 -18.66 -13.48 13.60
CA ARG A 159 -19.56 -13.71 14.73
C ARG A 159 -19.55 -15.18 15.12
N PRO A 160 -19.64 -15.51 16.42
CA PRO A 160 -19.77 -16.89 16.85
C PRO A 160 -21.07 -17.47 16.28
N LEU A 161 -20.96 -18.59 15.57
CA LEU A 161 -22.10 -19.32 15.03
C LEU A 161 -23.11 -19.56 16.16
N LYS A 162 -24.34 -19.06 15.98
CA LYS A 162 -25.46 -19.48 16.81
C LYS A 162 -25.65 -20.98 16.58
N LYS A 163 -25.14 -21.80 17.50
CA LYS A 163 -25.52 -23.22 17.58
C LYS A 163 -27.04 -23.27 17.76
N GLU A 164 -27.77 -23.55 16.69
CA GLU A 164 -29.14 -24.05 16.84
C GLU A 164 -29.11 -25.28 17.75
N GLY A 165 -30.00 -25.27 18.73
CA GLY A 165 -29.92 -26.17 19.86
C GLY A 165 -30.14 -27.65 19.53
N LYS A 166 -29.42 -28.45 20.34
CA LYS A 166 -29.70 -29.81 20.83
C LYS A 166 -29.31 -31.03 19.97
N ARG A 167 -28.29 -31.73 20.46
CA ARG A 167 -28.36 -33.17 20.76
C ARG A 167 -27.43 -33.53 21.92
N ASN A 168 -28.01 -34.23 22.88
CA ASN A 168 -27.37 -34.69 24.11
C ASN A 168 -26.22 -35.64 23.74
N ASN A 169 -24.99 -35.35 24.15
CA ASN A 169 -23.97 -36.38 24.31
C ASN A 169 -23.03 -35.96 25.42
N GLY A 170 -22.95 -36.78 26.47
CA GLY A 170 -22.17 -36.49 27.68
C GLY A 170 -20.70 -36.30 27.33
N GLY A 171 -20.25 -35.05 27.32
CA GLY A 171 -18.84 -34.73 27.35
C GLY A 171 -18.33 -35.02 28.76
N VAL A 172 -17.49 -36.04 28.90
CA VAL A 172 -16.77 -36.30 30.15
C VAL A 172 -15.91 -35.09 30.46
N ASP A 173 -16.07 -34.53 31.66
CA ASP A 173 -15.20 -33.47 32.15
C ASP A 173 -13.87 -34.07 32.62
N TRP A 174 -12.81 -33.82 31.86
CA TRP A 174 -11.46 -34.32 32.15
C TRP A 174 -10.88 -33.75 33.45
N ARG A 175 -11.51 -32.73 34.04
CA ARG A 175 -11.12 -32.17 35.35
C ARG A 175 -11.54 -33.04 36.53
N GLU A 176 -12.47 -33.97 36.34
CA GLU A 176 -12.86 -34.94 37.37
C GLU A 176 -12.00 -36.22 37.36
N LEU A 177 -11.04 -36.31 36.43
CA LEU A 177 -10.14 -37.47 36.27
C LEU A 177 -8.72 -37.24 36.82
N VAL A 178 -8.50 -36.19 37.62
CA VAL A 178 -7.22 -35.91 38.31
C VAL A 178 -7.42 -35.96 39.82
#